data_AF-A0A1E7FDP6-F1
#
_entry.id   AF-A0A1E7FDP6-F1
#
_cell.length_a   1.000
_cell.length_b   1.000
_cell.length_c   1.000
_cell.angle_alpha   90.00
_cell.angle_beta   90.00
_cell.angle_gamma   90.00
#
_symmetry.space_group_name_H-M   'P 1'
#
loop_
_entity.id
_entity.type
_entity.pdbx_description
1 polymer ?
#
loop_
_entity_poly.entity_id
_entity_poly.type
_entity_poly.pdbx_seq_one_letter_code
_entity_poly.pdbx_strand_id
1 'polypeptide(L)'
;MIHRKKFSWKNYPELEAFLVANREEYLRHSALNYTIQQKKYNNRLTERLLDLAAEHIYIFNEEEFSFVTVRDRIRCFYKSYVQSSKKRGIVLGYAARKAGILSPADLQRSARKEGMIITPVEL
;
A
#
# COMPACT_ATOMS: atom_id res chain seq x y z
N MET A 1 -32.18 -2.08 0.18
CA MET A 1 -30.98 -2.65 -0.48
C MET A 1 -30.01 -1.53 -0.82
N ILE A 2 -28.96 -1.33 -0.02
CA ILE A 2 -27.95 -0.30 -0.31
C ILE A 2 -27.07 -0.80 -1.46
N HIS A 3 -27.33 -0.34 -2.68
CA HIS A 3 -26.44 -0.52 -3.81
C HIS A 3 -25.24 0.40 -3.64
N ARG A 4 -24.28 0.03 -2.77
CA ARG A 4 -22.99 0.71 -2.71
C ARG A 4 -22.29 0.49 -4.05
N LYS A 5 -22.21 1.52 -4.89
CA LYS A 5 -21.32 1.52 -6.07
C LYS A 5 -19.96 0.96 -5.59
N LYS A 6 -19.56 -0.20 -6.12
CA LYS A 6 -18.37 -0.89 -5.63
C LYS A 6 -17.15 -0.03 -5.95
N PHE A 7 -16.52 0.53 -4.92
CA PHE A 7 -15.25 1.24 -5.05
C PHE A 7 -14.21 0.35 -5.73
N SER A 8 -13.54 0.90 -6.74
CA SER A 8 -12.49 0.22 -7.52
C SER A 8 -11.38 1.22 -7.80
N TRP A 9 -10.13 0.84 -7.48
CA TRP A 9 -8.95 1.67 -7.75
C TRP A 9 -8.77 1.97 -9.24
N LYS A 10 -9.28 1.11 -10.13
CA LYS A 10 -9.26 1.34 -11.58
C LYS A 10 -10.02 2.60 -12.04
N ASN A 11 -10.93 3.11 -11.21
CA ASN A 11 -11.65 4.34 -11.50
C ASN A 11 -10.83 5.60 -11.13
N TYR A 12 -9.65 5.41 -10.53
CA TYR A 12 -8.74 6.44 -10.04
C TYR A 12 -7.31 6.08 -10.46
N PRO A 13 -6.98 6.16 -11.76
CA PRO A 13 -5.76 5.58 -12.31
C PRO A 13 -4.47 6.09 -11.67
N GLU A 14 -4.41 7.35 -11.26
CA GLU A 14 -3.25 7.96 -10.58
C GLU A 14 -3.08 7.40 -9.17
N LEU A 15 -4.18 7.16 -8.45
CA LEU A 15 -4.15 6.51 -7.14
C LEU A 15 -3.76 5.04 -7.26
N GLU A 16 -4.24 4.33 -8.29
CA GLU A 16 -3.82 2.96 -8.57
C GLU A 16 -2.32 2.91 -8.92
N ALA A 17 -1.85 3.80 -9.79
CA ALA A 17 -0.43 3.89 -10.15
C ALA A 17 0.45 4.19 -8.93
N PHE A 18 0.02 5.10 -8.06
CA PHE A 18 0.67 5.39 -6.79
C PHE A 18 0.77 4.13 -5.91
N LEU A 19 -0.31 3.35 -5.79
CA LEU A 19 -0.31 2.10 -5.03
C LEU A 19 0.58 1.03 -5.67
N VAL A 20 0.65 0.97 -6.99
CA VAL A 20 1.60 0.08 -7.69
C VAL A 20 3.04 0.48 -7.37
N ALA A 21 3.37 1.77 -7.42
CA ALA A 21 4.70 2.30 -7.16
C ALA A 21 5.17 2.07 -5.71
N ASN A 22 4.28 2.17 -4.73
CA ASN A 22 4.61 1.98 -3.30
C ASN A 22 4.56 0.51 -2.85
N ARG A 23 4.25 -0.44 -3.75
CA ARG A 23 4.01 -1.85 -3.43
C ARG A 23 5.16 -2.53 -2.71
N GLU A 24 6.39 -2.36 -3.19
CA GLU A 24 7.54 -3.03 -2.59
C GLU A 24 7.79 -2.55 -1.16
N GLU A 25 7.72 -1.23 -0.94
CA GLU A 25 7.87 -0.63 0.39
C GLU A 25 6.75 -1.09 1.33
N TYR A 26 5.50 -1.11 0.84
CA TYR A 26 4.38 -1.64 1.61
C TYR A 26 4.60 -3.09 2.03
N LEU A 27 5.04 -3.94 1.11
CA LEU A 27 5.30 -5.35 1.40
C LEU A 27 6.45 -5.52 2.41
N ARG A 28 7.49 -4.69 2.33
CA ARG A 28 8.58 -4.63 3.32
C ARG A 28 8.07 -4.31 4.72
N HIS A 29 7.28 -3.25 4.88
CA HIS A 29 6.71 -2.88 6.19
C HIS A 29 5.63 -3.87 6.67
N SER A 30 4.89 -4.48 5.75
CA SER A 30 3.90 -5.50 6.09
C SER A 30 4.52 -6.73 6.73
N ALA A 31 5.79 -7.02 6.39
CA ALA A 31 6.55 -8.11 6.99
C ALA A 31 7.05 -7.81 8.41
N LEU A 32 6.77 -6.63 8.99
CA LEU A 32 7.16 -6.32 10.38
C LEU A 32 6.07 -6.62 11.40
N ASN A 33 4.80 -6.71 10.98
CA ASN A 33 3.59 -7.02 11.78
C ASN A 33 3.50 -6.35 13.18
N TYR A 34 2.51 -5.47 13.36
CA TYR A 34 2.15 -4.85 14.65
C TYR A 34 3.22 -3.92 15.26
N THR A 35 4.21 -3.50 14.46
CA THR A 35 5.20 -2.52 14.90
C THR A 35 4.67 -1.09 14.78
N ILE A 36 5.16 -0.20 15.65
CA ILE A 36 4.92 1.24 15.56
C ILE A 36 5.34 1.77 14.18
N GLN A 37 6.43 1.25 13.63
CA GLN A 37 6.93 1.60 12.29
C GLN A 37 5.92 1.25 11.18
N GLN A 38 5.30 0.08 11.24
CA GLN A 38 4.26 -0.31 10.28
C GLN A 38 3.05 0.63 10.37
N LYS A 39 2.62 0.99 11.59
CA LYS A 39 1.52 1.94 11.79
C LYS A 39 1.87 3.31 11.23
N LYS A 40 3.07 3.83 11.52
CA LYS A 40 3.55 5.12 11.02
C LYS A 40 3.62 5.13 9.49
N TYR A 41 4.17 4.09 8.89
CA TYR A 41 4.24 3.95 7.44
C TYR A 41 2.85 3.92 6.79
N ASN A 42 1.94 3.08 7.32
CA ASN A 42 0.58 2.97 6.78
C ASN A 42 -0.19 4.28 6.86
N ASN A 43 -0.02 5.04 7.95
CA ASN A 43 -0.62 6.36 8.07
C ASN A 43 -0.03 7.32 7.02
N ARG A 44 1.30 7.43 6.92
CA ARG A 44 1.98 8.28 5.92
C ARG A 44 1.58 7.93 4.49
N LEU A 45 1.46 6.65 4.16
CA LEU A 45 1.03 6.20 2.84
C LEU A 45 -0.42 6.61 2.54
N THR A 46 -1.29 6.59 3.56
CA THR A 46 -2.69 7.00 3.44
C THR A 46 -2.80 8.51 3.27
N GLU A 47 -2.04 9.29 4.05
CA GLU A 47 -1.95 10.75 3.93
C GLU A 47 -1.55 11.15 2.50
N ARG A 48 -0.41 10.64 2.02
CA ARG A 48 0.07 10.92 0.65
C ARG A 48 -0.91 10.52 -0.45
N LEU A 49 -1.67 9.44 -0.25
CA LEU A 49 -2.70 9.04 -1.22
C LEU A 49 -3.88 9.99 -1.22
N LEU A 50 -4.27 10.53 -0.06
CA LEU A 50 -5.33 11.53 0.06
C LEU A 50 -4.87 12.88 -0.51
N ASP A 51 -3.62 13.27 -0.29
CA ASP A 51 -3.03 14.48 -0.88
C ASP A 51 -3.08 14.38 -2.42
N LEU A 52 -2.62 13.26 -2.99
CA LEU A 52 -2.70 13.00 -4.43
C LEU A 52 -4.15 12.98 -4.94
N ALA A 53 -5.08 12.46 -4.15
CA ALA A 53 -6.50 12.49 -4.50
C ALA A 53 -7.03 13.93 -4.57
N ALA A 54 -6.61 14.80 -3.65
CA ALA A 54 -6.97 16.22 -3.68
C ALA A 54 -6.36 16.95 -4.89
N GLU A 55 -5.09 16.66 -5.22
CA GLU A 55 -4.40 17.20 -6.41
C GLU A 55 -5.16 16.88 -7.72
N HIS A 56 -5.73 15.67 -7.82
CA HIS A 56 -6.51 15.23 -8.98
C HIS A 56 -8.03 15.47 -8.86
N ILE A 57 -8.48 16.23 -7.84
CA ILE A 57 -9.89 16.59 -7.62
C ILE A 57 -10.79 15.34 -7.46
N TYR A 58 -10.25 14.28 -6.87
CA TYR A 58 -11.01 13.10 -6.48
C TYR A 58 -11.75 13.36 -5.17
N ILE A 59 -13.04 13.63 -5.29
CA ILE A 59 -13.93 13.88 -4.16
C ILE A 59 -14.34 12.54 -3.54
N PHE A 60 -13.79 12.24 -2.37
CA PHE A 60 -14.26 11.16 -1.52
C PHE A 60 -15.36 11.66 -0.60
N ASN A 61 -16.47 10.93 -0.53
CA ASN A 61 -17.50 11.20 0.48
C ASN A 61 -16.92 10.85 1.86
N GLU A 62 -16.73 11.86 2.73
CA GLU A 62 -16.13 11.71 4.06
C GLU A 62 -16.90 10.73 4.96
N GLU A 63 -18.22 10.61 4.79
CA GLU A 63 -19.05 9.67 5.55
C GLU A 63 -18.77 8.21 5.17
N GLU A 64 -18.39 7.95 3.92
CA GLU A 64 -18.08 6.60 3.42
C GLU A 64 -16.57 6.29 3.43
N PHE A 65 -15.73 7.31 3.25
CA PHE A 65 -14.29 7.21 3.02
C PHE A 65 -13.50 8.02 4.06
N SER A 66 -13.76 7.75 5.34
CA SER A 66 -12.86 8.18 6.40
C SER A 66 -11.41 7.70 6.16
N PHE A 67 -10.44 8.34 6.79
CA PHE A 67 -9.03 7.93 6.77
C PHE A 67 -8.83 6.44 7.06
N VAL A 68 -9.57 5.92 8.05
CA VAL A 68 -9.51 4.51 8.45
C VAL A 68 -10.03 3.62 7.31
N THR A 69 -11.13 4.02 6.67
CA THR A 69 -11.71 3.27 5.54
C THR A 69 -10.77 3.26 4.35
N VAL A 70 -10.14 4.40 4.02
CA VAL A 70 -9.14 4.50 2.93
C VAL A 70 -7.94 3.61 3.22
N ARG A 71 -7.38 3.68 4.43
CA ARG A 71 -6.28 2.79 4.86
C ARG A 71 -6.65 1.31 4.73
N ASP A 72 -7.90 0.96 5.04
CA ASP A 72 -8.41 -0.40 4.88
C ASP A 72 -8.46 -0.84 3.41
N ARG A 73 -8.90 0.06 2.51
CA ARG A 73 -8.91 -0.17 1.06
C ARG A 73 -7.50 -0.35 0.49
N ILE A 74 -6.53 0.43 0.96
CA ILE A 74 -5.11 0.29 0.63
C ILE A 74 -4.60 -1.10 1.05
N ARG A 75 -4.88 -1.51 2.29
CA ARG A 75 -4.53 -2.86 2.78
C ARG A 75 -5.15 -3.96 1.90
N CYS A 76 -6.42 -3.81 1.52
CA CYS A 76 -7.11 -4.78 0.67
C CYS A 76 -6.50 -4.88 -0.73
N PHE A 77 -6.04 -3.77 -1.31
CA PHE A 77 -5.32 -3.74 -2.59
C PHE A 77 -4.08 -4.65 -2.55
N TYR A 78 -3.20 -4.44 -1.58
CA TYR A 78 -1.98 -5.24 -1.45
C TYR A 78 -2.26 -6.69 -1.02
N LYS A 79 -3.26 -6.92 -0.15
CA LYS A 79 -3.68 -8.28 0.21
C LYS A 79 -4.08 -9.08 -1.03
N SER A 80 -4.88 -8.50 -1.92
CA SER A 80 -5.29 -9.14 -3.18
C SER A 80 -4.10 -9.45 -4.10
N TYR A 81 -3.12 -8.54 -4.19
CA TYR A 81 -1.86 -8.79 -4.90
C TYR A 81 -1.08 -9.97 -4.32
N VAL A 82 -0.91 -10.03 -2.99
CA VAL A 82 -0.21 -11.13 -2.31
C VAL A 82 -0.92 -12.47 -2.53
N GLN A 83 -2.26 -12.48 -2.40
CA GLN A 83 -3.07 -13.69 -2.59
C GLN A 83 -2.98 -14.21 -4.02
N SER A 84 -3.11 -13.33 -5.02
CA SER A 84 -3.00 -13.71 -6.43
C SER A 84 -1.59 -14.19 -6.81
N SER A 85 -0.54 -13.57 -6.26
CA SER A 85 0.86 -13.96 -6.48
C SER A 85 1.17 -15.33 -5.86
N LYS A 86 0.67 -15.60 -4.65
CA LYS A 86 0.79 -16.92 -4.01
C LYS A 86 0.17 -18.04 -4.84
N LYS A 87 -1.00 -17.80 -5.44
CA LYS A 87 -1.66 -18.76 -6.33
C LYS A 87 -0.83 -19.07 -7.58
N ARG A 88 0.06 -18.16 -7.99
CA ARG A 88 1.00 -18.34 -9.11
C ARG A 88 2.36 -18.88 -8.68
N GLY A 89 2.51 -19.30 -7.42
CA GLY A 89 3.79 -19.79 -6.88
C GLY A 89 4.84 -18.71 -6.58
N ILE A 90 4.48 -17.42 -6.65
CA ILE A 90 5.43 -16.32 -6.39
C ILE A 90 5.52 -16.06 -4.88
N VAL A 91 6.75 -16.12 -4.35
CA VAL A 91 7.05 -15.82 -2.94
C VAL A 91 7.31 -14.32 -2.78
N LEU A 92 6.42 -13.60 -2.11
CA LEU A 92 6.56 -12.16 -1.86
C LEU A 92 6.91 -11.89 -0.39
N GLY A 93 7.94 -11.06 -0.13
CA GLY A 93 8.30 -10.42 1.15
C GLY A 93 7.89 -11.14 2.44
N TYR A 94 6.62 -10.98 2.85
CA TYR A 94 6.01 -11.69 3.99
C TYR A 94 6.19 -13.23 3.96
N ALA A 95 6.06 -13.84 2.79
CA ALA A 95 6.27 -15.27 2.56
C ALA A 95 7.76 -15.64 2.56
N ALA A 96 8.64 -14.77 2.05
CA ALA A 96 10.09 -14.98 2.11
C ALA A 96 10.61 -14.92 3.57
N ARG A 97 10.04 -14.06 4.42
CA ARG A 97 10.28 -14.05 5.88
C ARG A 97 9.83 -15.38 6.53
N LYS A 98 8.62 -15.86 6.22
CA LYS A 98 8.09 -17.12 6.78
C LYS A 98 8.88 -18.35 6.28
N ALA A 99 9.45 -18.27 5.09
CA ALA A 99 10.30 -19.31 4.50
C ALA A 99 11.77 -19.24 4.95
N GLY A 100 12.14 -18.32 5.85
CA GLY A 100 13.52 -18.18 6.36
C GLY A 100 14.52 -17.57 5.36
N ILE A 101 14.04 -16.92 4.29
CA ILE A 101 14.86 -16.39 3.19
C ILE A 101 15.36 -14.96 3.48
N LEU A 102 14.70 -14.23 4.38
CA LEU A 102 15.11 -12.88 4.80
C LEU A 102 15.71 -12.91 6.21
N SER A 103 16.97 -12.50 6.34
CA SER A 103 17.66 -12.46 7.64
C SER A 103 17.23 -11.25 8.47
N PRO A 104 17.35 -11.31 9.82
CA PRO A 104 17.16 -10.15 10.69
C PRO A 104 18.05 -8.94 10.33
N ALA A 105 19.24 -9.18 9.78
CA ALA A 105 20.18 -8.15 9.37
C ALA A 105 19.69 -7.38 8.12
N ASP A 106 19.07 -8.07 7.17
CA ASP A 106 18.48 -7.45 5.97
C ASP A 106 17.32 -6.52 6.33
N LEU A 107 16.57 -6.86 7.37
CA LEU A 107 15.48 -6.05 7.92
C LEU A 107 16.01 -4.78 8.58
N GLN A 108 17.05 -4.89 9.41
CA GLN A 108 17.65 -3.75 10.10
C GLN A 108 18.35 -2.78 9.14
N ARG A 109 18.94 -3.30 8.06
CA ARG A 109 19.50 -2.51 6.95
C ARG A 109 18.41 -1.79 6.15
N SER A 110 17.26 -2.45 5.97
CA SER A 110 16.12 -1.92 5.21
C SER A 110 15.31 -0.86 5.96
N ALA A 111 15.26 -0.93 7.30
CA ALA A 111 14.59 0.05 8.15
C ALA A 111 15.24 1.45 8.13
N ARG A 112 16.45 1.58 7.56
CA ARG A 112 17.23 2.82 7.49
C ARG A 112 17.09 3.59 6.17
N LYS A 113 16.48 3.03 5.13
CA LYS A 113 16.30 3.72 3.84
C LYS A 113 15.01 4.56 3.85
N GLU A 114 15.15 5.86 3.97
CA GLU A 114 14.08 6.82 3.62
C GLU A 114 13.84 6.78 2.10
N GLY A 115 12.57 6.66 1.70
CA GLY A 115 12.16 6.44 0.33
C GLY A 115 12.34 7.69 -0.56
N MET A 116 13.03 7.50 -1.68
CA MET A 116 13.10 8.43 -2.79
C MET A 116 11.76 8.40 -3.56
N ILE A 117 11.09 9.54 -3.65
CA ILE A 117 9.89 9.72 -4.48
C ILE A 117 10.37 9.80 -5.94
N ILE A 118 10.03 8.81 -6.77
CA ILE A 118 10.15 8.94 -8.23
C ILE A 118 8.80 9.43 -8.73
N THR A 119 8.68 10.74 -8.94
CA THR A 119 7.61 11.34 -9.74
C THR A 119 7.88 11.01 -11.21
N PRO A 120 6.87 10.61 -12.01
CA PRO A 120 7.04 10.55 -13.46
C PRO A 120 7.32 11.96 -13.96
N VAL A 121 8.42 12.14 -14.68
CA VAL A 121 8.71 13.39 -15.40
C VAL A 121 7.76 13.43 -16.59
N GLU A 122 6.94 14.48 -16.69
CA GLU A 122 6.10 14.75 -17.86
C GLU A 122 6.98 14.92 -19.10
N LEU A 123 6.61 14.25 -20.20
CA LEU A 123 7.23 14.40 -21.53
C LEU A 123 6.65 15.61 -22.27
#